data_AF-A0A061D754-F1
#
_entry.id   AF-A0A061D754-F1
#
_cell.length_a   1.000
_cell.length_b   1.000
_cell.length_c   1.000
_cell.angle_alpha   90.00
_cell.angle_beta   90.00
_cell.angle_gamma   90.00
#
_symmetry.space_group_name_H-M   'P 1'
#
loop_
_entity.id
_entity.type
_entity.pdbx_description
1 polymer ?
#
loop_
_entity_poly.entity_id
_entity_poly.type
_entity_poly.pdbx_seq_one_letter_code
_entity_poly.pdbx_strand_id
1 'polypeptide(L)'
;MVYTSLTEAPHNLKEGIDWLMALKGSCGESTLKAMAGAIHHLFSKHSDGYKQLPALEKMKSISREFLEKPELRDNLFVKQLLSRFYTPASTANTGFKHLLARYSEEYARVVGVKGARPEYIEESLRNVMDGFGKLLNDIKNPDKYKSAYSAEATWEASCAKDPEACAVVLVGMAPMLYAGMQSLSNAVFSKSGWWSTTVEYKAAGDVLRPLGYEESECRAGMNGSYIYETFKGLDADLFHKTYDLAGFDIFYGSDIVQKLPVKQPVVEEALVAETAVDPVQAAKSAKTRKPGQSGRRRKAAE
;
A
#
# COMPACT_ATOMS: atom_id res chain seq x y z
N MET A 1 0.30 -15.66 19.10
CA MET A 1 -1.14 -15.90 18.83
C MET A 1 -1.20 -16.49 17.43
N VAL A 2 -2.00 -17.53 17.21
CA VAL A 2 -2.17 -18.12 15.86
C VAL A 2 -3.53 -17.64 15.36
N TYR A 3 -3.56 -17.03 14.18
CA TYR A 3 -4.77 -16.55 13.52
C TYR A 3 -5.63 -17.73 13.06
N THR A 4 -6.94 -17.60 13.23
CA THR A 4 -7.93 -18.64 12.90
C THR A 4 -8.79 -18.28 11.70
N SER A 5 -8.68 -17.04 11.20
CA SER A 5 -9.42 -16.55 10.04
C SER A 5 -8.53 -15.74 9.08
N LEU A 6 -8.77 -15.88 7.77
CA LEU A 6 -8.15 -15.06 6.73
C LEU A 6 -8.65 -13.60 6.72
N THR A 7 -9.62 -13.25 7.54
CA THR A 7 -10.00 -11.84 7.77
C THR A 7 -9.15 -11.16 8.84
N GLU A 8 -8.34 -11.92 9.58
CA GLU A 8 -7.38 -11.38 10.54
C GLU A 8 -6.14 -10.88 9.81
N ALA A 9 -5.78 -9.63 10.09
CA ALA A 9 -4.75 -8.91 9.35
C ALA A 9 -3.34 -9.38 9.72
N PRO A 10 -2.45 -9.65 8.74
CA PRO A 10 -1.03 -9.84 8.99
C PRO A 10 -0.33 -8.50 9.24
N HIS A 11 0.70 -8.50 10.09
CA HIS A 11 1.45 -7.32 10.54
C HIS A 11 2.92 -7.30 10.08
N ASN A 12 3.37 -8.36 9.41
CA ASN A 12 4.71 -8.45 8.83
C ASN A 12 4.72 -9.37 7.60
N LEU A 13 5.86 -9.42 6.90
CA LEU A 13 6.02 -10.22 5.69
C LEU A 13 5.77 -11.70 5.95
N LYS A 14 6.31 -12.27 7.05
CA LYS A 14 6.09 -13.68 7.39
C LYS A 14 4.60 -14.00 7.51
N GLU A 15 3.87 -13.20 8.29
CA GLU A 15 2.41 -13.37 8.45
C GLU A 15 1.67 -13.21 7.13
N GLY A 16 2.07 -12.26 6.27
CA GLY A 16 1.48 -12.10 4.94
C GLY A 16 1.71 -13.30 4.03
N ILE A 17 2.89 -13.91 4.09
CA ILE A 17 3.21 -15.13 3.34
C ILE A 17 2.43 -16.32 3.90
N ASP A 18 2.34 -16.45 5.23
CA ASP A 18 1.53 -17.49 5.88
C ASP A 18 0.05 -17.36 5.49
N TRP A 19 -0.46 -16.13 5.40
CA TRP A 19 -1.81 -15.86 4.90
C TRP A 19 -2.00 -16.34 3.46
N LEU A 20 -1.04 -16.05 2.58
CA LEU A 20 -1.09 -16.53 1.18
C LEU A 20 -1.09 -18.06 1.11
N MET A 21 -0.31 -18.72 1.96
CA MET A 21 -0.25 -20.18 2.00
C MET A 21 -1.53 -20.80 2.55
N ALA A 22 -2.12 -20.17 3.58
CA ALA A 22 -3.41 -20.57 4.14
C ALA A 22 -4.55 -20.38 3.13
N LEU A 23 -4.57 -19.26 2.40
CA LEU A 23 -5.51 -19.02 1.31
C LEU A 23 -5.35 -20.05 0.18
N LYS A 24 -4.11 -20.37 -0.21
CA LYS A 24 -3.82 -21.36 -1.26
C LYS A 24 -4.38 -22.74 -0.88
N GLY A 25 -4.18 -23.15 0.37
CA GLY A 25 -4.76 -24.36 0.98
C GLY A 25 -4.69 -25.60 0.08
N SER A 26 -5.75 -26.41 0.11
CA SER A 26 -5.98 -27.55 -0.79
C SER A 26 -6.94 -27.24 -1.95
N CYS A 27 -7.66 -26.12 -1.91
CA CYS A 27 -8.74 -25.76 -2.85
C CYS A 27 -8.28 -24.95 -4.06
N GLY A 28 -7.01 -25.14 -4.47
CA GLY A 28 -6.21 -24.19 -5.24
C GLY A 28 -6.92 -23.45 -6.40
N GLU A 29 -7.54 -24.13 -7.35
CA GLU A 29 -8.05 -23.46 -8.55
C GLU A 29 -9.40 -22.73 -8.34
N SER A 30 -10.35 -23.34 -7.63
CA SER A 30 -11.64 -22.71 -7.35
C SER A 30 -11.50 -21.51 -6.42
N THR A 31 -10.63 -21.63 -5.41
CA THR A 31 -10.35 -20.54 -4.46
C THR A 31 -9.67 -19.36 -5.16
N LEU A 32 -8.70 -19.64 -6.05
CA LEU A 32 -8.05 -18.59 -6.85
C LEU A 32 -9.06 -17.82 -7.71
N LYS A 33 -9.95 -18.51 -8.41
CA LYS A 33 -11.01 -17.88 -9.23
C LYS A 33 -11.95 -17.03 -8.39
N ALA A 34 -12.38 -17.54 -7.23
CA ALA A 34 -13.27 -16.82 -6.35
C ALA A 34 -12.61 -15.57 -5.75
N MET A 35 -11.35 -15.67 -5.34
CA MET A 35 -10.56 -14.52 -4.88
C MET A 35 -10.33 -13.50 -6.01
N ALA A 36 -9.97 -13.95 -7.21
CA ALA A 36 -9.78 -13.09 -8.37
C ALA A 36 -11.07 -12.31 -8.69
N GLY A 37 -12.22 -12.99 -8.65
CA GLY A 37 -13.53 -12.36 -8.79
C GLY A 37 -13.82 -11.33 -7.71
N ALA A 38 -13.46 -11.60 -6.45
CA ALA A 38 -13.63 -10.67 -5.34
C ALA A 38 -12.77 -9.40 -5.49
N ILE A 39 -11.50 -9.55 -5.88
CA ILE A 39 -10.59 -8.42 -6.14
C ILE A 39 -11.07 -7.62 -7.36
N HIS A 40 -11.47 -8.30 -8.44
CA HIS A 40 -12.04 -7.63 -9.61
C HIS A 40 -13.26 -6.79 -9.22
N HIS A 41 -14.20 -7.38 -8.45
CA HIS A 41 -15.37 -6.68 -7.94
C HIS A 41 -14.99 -5.46 -7.11
N LEU A 42 -14.07 -5.62 -6.15
CA LEU A 42 -13.56 -4.54 -5.30
C LEU A 42 -12.93 -3.41 -6.13
N PHE A 43 -12.12 -3.73 -7.13
CA PHE A 43 -11.49 -2.75 -8.01
C PHE A 43 -12.53 -2.01 -8.86
N SER A 44 -13.43 -2.73 -9.54
CA SER A 44 -14.48 -2.12 -10.38
C SER A 44 -15.44 -1.23 -9.58
N LYS A 45 -15.78 -1.62 -8.36
CA LYS A 45 -16.69 -0.86 -7.47
C LYS A 45 -16.10 0.48 -7.03
N HIS A 46 -14.78 0.57 -6.93
CA HIS A 46 -14.07 1.76 -6.43
C HIS A 46 -13.30 2.53 -7.52
N SER A 47 -13.31 2.07 -8.77
CA SER A 47 -12.54 2.69 -9.87
C SER A 47 -13.07 4.05 -10.36
N ASP A 48 -14.36 4.34 -10.16
CA ASP A 48 -14.97 5.62 -10.58
C ASP A 48 -14.97 6.69 -9.47
N GLY A 49 -14.29 6.42 -8.35
CA GLY A 49 -14.11 7.34 -7.25
C GLY A 49 -13.96 6.60 -5.93
N TYR A 50 -12.89 6.92 -5.18
CA TYR A 50 -12.61 6.26 -3.91
C TYR A 50 -13.66 6.64 -2.86
N LYS A 51 -14.53 5.67 -2.53
CA LYS A 51 -15.29 5.69 -1.27
C LYS A 51 -14.42 5.06 -0.19
N GLN A 52 -14.24 5.77 0.92
CA GLN A 52 -13.50 5.26 2.07
C GLN A 52 -14.00 3.88 2.44
N LEU A 53 -13.08 2.91 2.46
CA LEU A 53 -13.35 1.54 2.88
C LEU A 53 -12.62 1.32 4.20
N PRO A 54 -13.31 1.42 5.36
CA PRO A 54 -12.65 1.44 6.67
C PRO A 54 -11.73 0.24 6.93
N ALA A 55 -12.11 -0.95 6.45
CA ALA A 55 -11.29 -2.15 6.55
C ALA A 55 -9.99 -2.02 5.74
N LEU A 56 -10.05 -1.44 4.55
CA LEU A 56 -8.86 -1.20 3.71
C LEU A 56 -7.96 -0.12 4.32
N GLU A 57 -8.52 0.94 4.90
CA GLU A 57 -7.72 1.96 5.60
C GLU A 57 -7.01 1.39 6.83
N LYS A 58 -7.65 0.46 7.56
CA LYS A 58 -6.99 -0.28 8.64
C LYS A 58 -5.81 -1.10 8.10
N MET A 59 -6.02 -1.86 7.02
CA MET A 59 -4.93 -2.63 6.38
C MET A 59 -3.80 -1.73 5.85
N LYS A 60 -4.15 -0.58 5.27
CA LYS A 60 -3.17 0.44 4.84
C LYS A 60 -2.35 0.94 6.01
N SER A 61 -2.96 1.17 7.18
CA SER A 61 -2.22 1.56 8.39
C SER A 61 -1.25 0.47 8.81
N ILE A 62 -1.69 -0.79 8.88
CA ILE A 62 -0.84 -1.92 9.26
C ILE A 62 0.35 -2.07 8.30
N SER A 63 0.09 -2.05 7.00
CA SER A 63 1.15 -2.08 5.99
C SER A 63 2.10 -0.90 6.15
N ARG A 64 1.58 0.32 6.34
CA ARG A 64 2.42 1.52 6.54
C ARG A 64 3.30 1.39 7.79
N GLU A 65 2.76 0.94 8.91
CA GLU A 65 3.49 0.71 10.15
C GLU A 65 4.63 -0.31 9.97
N PHE A 66 4.40 -1.37 9.20
CA PHE A 66 5.46 -2.29 8.82
C PHE A 66 6.55 -1.60 7.99
N LEU A 67 6.19 -0.85 6.96
CA LEU A 67 7.15 -0.13 6.10
C LEU A 67 7.94 0.95 6.88
N GLU A 68 7.35 1.56 7.91
CA GLU A 68 7.95 2.60 8.74
C GLU A 68 9.01 2.06 9.73
N LYS A 69 9.16 0.74 9.89
CA LYS A 69 10.18 0.13 10.74
C LYS A 69 11.58 0.66 10.41
N PRO A 70 12.41 1.03 11.40
CA PRO A 70 13.74 1.59 11.16
C PRO A 70 14.63 0.74 10.25
N GLU A 71 14.49 -0.58 10.31
CA GLU A 71 15.26 -1.54 9.53
C GLU A 71 14.86 -1.57 8.04
N LEU A 72 13.65 -1.09 7.71
CA LEU A 72 13.06 -1.12 6.37
C LEU A 72 12.96 0.27 5.73
N ARG A 73 12.58 1.28 6.52
CA ARG A 73 12.22 2.63 6.04
C ARG A 73 13.33 3.36 5.30
N ASP A 74 14.59 2.94 5.48
CA ASP A 74 15.74 3.59 4.86
C ASP A 74 16.08 3.05 3.46
N ASN A 75 15.52 1.90 3.09
CA ASN A 75 15.63 1.35 1.74
C ASN A 75 14.94 2.26 0.72
N LEU A 76 15.60 2.48 -0.42
CA LEU A 76 15.13 3.40 -1.46
C LEU A 76 13.75 3.00 -2.03
N PHE A 77 13.51 1.71 -2.24
CA PHE A 77 12.21 1.20 -2.70
C PHE A 77 11.13 1.34 -1.65
N VAL A 78 11.45 1.09 -0.38
CA VAL A 78 10.51 1.27 0.75
C VAL A 78 10.16 2.75 0.91
N LYS A 79 11.13 3.68 0.85
CA LYS A 79 10.88 5.12 0.85
C LYS A 79 9.95 5.55 -0.28
N GLN A 80 10.20 5.02 -1.47
CA GLN A 80 9.39 5.28 -2.65
C GLN A 80 7.96 4.78 -2.46
N LEU A 81 7.79 3.58 -1.90
CA LEU A 81 6.47 3.02 -1.61
C LEU A 81 5.73 3.81 -0.52
N LEU A 82 6.41 4.16 0.57
CA LEU A 82 5.89 5.00 1.65
C LEU A 82 5.38 6.35 1.14
N SER A 83 6.05 6.95 0.15
CA SER A 83 5.61 8.22 -0.44
C SER A 83 4.18 8.15 -0.98
N ARG A 84 3.74 6.99 -1.49
CA ARG A 84 2.37 6.78 -2.01
C ARG A 84 1.31 6.78 -0.92
N PHE A 85 1.68 6.55 0.35
CA PHE A 85 0.76 6.62 1.48
C PHE A 85 0.48 8.06 1.94
N TYR A 86 1.44 8.98 1.76
CA TYR A 86 1.31 10.36 2.26
C TYR A 86 1.04 11.40 1.17
N THR A 87 1.45 11.13 -0.07
CA THR A 87 1.48 12.15 -1.14
C THR A 87 0.28 11.96 -2.07
N PRO A 88 -0.59 12.97 -2.23
CA PRO A 88 -1.44 13.06 -3.42
C PRO A 88 -0.56 13.02 -4.67
N ALA A 89 -0.95 12.32 -5.74
CA ALA A 89 -0.12 12.18 -6.96
C ALA A 89 0.32 13.54 -7.55
N SER A 90 -0.38 14.63 -7.22
CA SER A 90 -0.07 16.00 -7.64
C SER A 90 1.17 16.62 -6.98
N THR A 91 1.61 16.19 -5.78
CA THR A 91 2.68 16.87 -5.02
C THR A 91 4.01 16.11 -4.93
N ALA A 92 4.13 14.92 -5.54
CA ALA A 92 5.42 14.23 -5.60
C ALA A 92 6.45 15.08 -6.37
N ASN A 93 7.52 15.51 -5.68
CA ASN A 93 8.62 16.33 -6.21
C ASN A 93 9.16 15.76 -7.54
N THR A 94 9.51 16.64 -8.48
CA THR A 94 9.92 16.32 -9.86
C THR A 94 11.02 15.26 -9.97
N GLY A 95 12.03 15.27 -9.08
CA GLY A 95 13.09 14.25 -9.05
C GLY A 95 12.62 12.86 -8.61
N PHE A 96 11.75 12.79 -7.58
CA PHE A 96 11.13 11.54 -7.14
C PHE A 96 10.11 11.05 -8.16
N LYS A 97 9.39 11.96 -8.84
CA LYS A 97 8.50 11.64 -9.96
C LYS A 97 9.23 10.94 -11.09
N HIS A 98 10.48 11.28 -11.43
CA HIS A 98 11.21 10.59 -12.48
C HIS A 98 11.66 9.17 -12.10
N LEU A 99 12.06 8.92 -10.84
CA LEU A 99 12.34 7.55 -10.38
C LEU A 99 11.05 6.73 -10.22
N LEU A 100 9.99 7.35 -9.69
CA LEU A 100 8.65 6.77 -9.58
C LEU A 100 8.06 6.48 -10.95
N ALA A 101 8.19 7.39 -11.91
CA ALA A 101 7.76 7.22 -13.28
C ALA A 101 8.63 6.20 -14.00
N ARG A 102 9.95 6.16 -13.80
CA ARG A 102 10.77 5.09 -14.41
C ARG A 102 10.39 3.71 -13.90
N TYR A 103 10.18 3.57 -12.58
CA TYR A 103 9.71 2.31 -11.98
C TYR A 103 8.24 2.02 -12.29
N SER A 104 7.34 3.00 -12.31
CA SER A 104 5.94 2.79 -12.68
C SER A 104 5.73 2.69 -14.19
N GLU A 105 6.60 3.23 -15.03
CA GLU A 105 6.56 3.03 -16.49
C GLU A 105 7.20 1.71 -16.89
N GLU A 106 8.09 1.15 -16.06
CA GLU A 106 8.68 -0.18 -16.23
C GLU A 106 7.79 -1.28 -15.60
N TYR A 107 7.10 -0.99 -14.48
CA TYR A 107 6.28 -1.95 -13.73
C TYR A 107 4.79 -1.58 -13.53
N ALA A 108 4.28 -0.45 -14.01
CA ALA A 108 2.85 -0.08 -13.91
C ALA A 108 2.16 0.04 -15.28
N ARG A 109 2.71 -0.63 -16.31
CA ARG A 109 2.11 -0.62 -17.66
C ARG A 109 0.74 -1.32 -17.75
N VAL A 110 0.33 -2.12 -16.76
CA VAL A 110 -0.77 -3.08 -16.98
C VAL A 110 -2.10 -2.69 -16.31
N VAL A 111 -2.13 -1.89 -15.23
CA VAL A 111 -3.40 -1.45 -14.59
C VAL A 111 -3.85 -0.05 -15.06
N GLY A 112 -3.40 0.35 -16.26
CA GLY A 112 -4.02 1.45 -17.00
C GLY A 112 -5.44 1.14 -17.51
N VAL A 113 -5.95 -0.09 -17.30
CA VAL A 113 -7.31 -0.46 -17.67
C VAL A 113 -8.18 -0.51 -16.41
N LYS A 114 -9.17 0.37 -16.35
CA LYS A 114 -10.28 0.31 -15.37
C LYS A 114 -10.77 -1.13 -15.22
N GLY A 115 -10.59 -1.71 -14.03
CA GLY A 115 -10.87 -3.12 -13.76
C GLY A 115 -9.84 -4.03 -14.41
N ALA A 116 -8.80 -4.43 -13.66
CA ALA A 116 -7.87 -5.45 -14.10
C ALA A 116 -8.66 -6.72 -14.48
N ARG A 117 -8.44 -7.26 -15.68
CA ARG A 117 -9.20 -8.42 -16.16
C ARG A 117 -9.15 -9.56 -15.12
N PRO A 118 -10.27 -10.26 -14.83
CA PRO A 118 -10.28 -11.36 -13.86
C PRO A 118 -9.19 -12.41 -14.12
N GLU A 119 -8.91 -12.71 -15.38
CA GLU A 119 -7.86 -13.66 -15.78
C GLU A 119 -6.46 -13.17 -15.41
N TYR A 120 -6.21 -11.86 -15.57
CA TYR A 120 -4.94 -11.25 -15.16
C TYR A 120 -4.78 -11.24 -13.65
N ILE A 121 -5.86 -10.96 -12.90
CA ILE A 121 -5.84 -11.02 -11.44
C ILE A 121 -5.59 -12.45 -10.97
N GLU A 122 -6.23 -13.45 -11.57
CA GLU A 122 -6.00 -14.86 -11.25
C GLU A 122 -4.55 -15.27 -11.51
N GLU A 123 -3.99 -14.89 -12.66
CA GLU A 123 -2.58 -15.11 -12.99
C GLU A 123 -1.65 -14.42 -11.99
N SER A 124 -1.98 -13.18 -11.62
CA SER A 124 -1.24 -12.39 -10.63
C SER A 124 -1.24 -13.07 -9.27
N LEU A 125 -2.39 -13.51 -8.79
CA LEU A 125 -2.54 -14.26 -7.54
C LEU A 125 -1.70 -15.55 -7.55
N ARG A 126 -1.80 -16.33 -8.63
CA ARG A 126 -1.08 -17.59 -8.79
C ARG A 126 0.43 -17.38 -8.73
N ASN A 127 0.94 -16.41 -9.50
CA ASN A 127 2.37 -16.08 -9.50
C ASN A 127 2.83 -15.59 -8.12
N VAL A 128 2.04 -14.73 -7.47
CA VAL A 128 2.33 -14.21 -6.12
C VAL A 128 2.40 -15.34 -5.09
N MET A 129 1.41 -16.22 -5.06
CA MET A 129 1.42 -17.37 -4.15
C MET A 129 2.56 -18.34 -4.43
N ASP A 130 2.84 -18.65 -5.69
CA ASP A 130 3.91 -19.60 -6.05
C ASP A 130 5.30 -19.00 -5.75
N GLY A 131 5.51 -17.73 -6.06
CA GLY A 131 6.75 -17.01 -5.78
C GLY A 131 7.05 -16.90 -4.29
N PHE A 132 6.07 -16.45 -3.49
CA PHE A 132 6.23 -16.38 -2.04
C PHE A 132 6.32 -17.77 -1.39
N GLY A 133 5.63 -18.78 -1.93
CA GLY A 133 5.75 -20.16 -1.48
C GLY A 133 7.15 -20.74 -1.72
N LYS A 134 7.77 -20.45 -2.87
CA LYS A 134 9.17 -20.82 -3.15
C LYS A 134 10.13 -20.12 -2.18
N LEU A 135 10.01 -18.80 -2.03
CA LEU A 135 10.80 -18.02 -1.07
C LEU A 135 10.72 -18.62 0.33
N LEU A 136 9.51 -18.90 0.81
CA LEU A 136 9.30 -19.49 2.13
C LEU A 136 9.98 -20.86 2.26
N ASN A 137 9.88 -21.72 1.24
CA ASN A 137 10.53 -23.03 1.26
C ASN A 137 12.06 -22.95 1.27
N ASP A 138 12.63 -21.91 0.67
CA ASP A 138 14.08 -21.70 0.66
C ASP A 138 14.61 -21.22 2.01
N ILE A 139 13.85 -20.39 2.72
CA ILE A 139 14.31 -19.79 3.98
C ILE A 139 13.86 -20.54 5.24
N LYS A 140 12.79 -21.33 5.20
CA LYS A 140 12.26 -21.97 6.41
C LYS A 140 13.05 -23.20 6.84
N ASN A 141 13.04 -23.44 8.15
CA ASN A 141 13.34 -24.72 8.76
C ASN A 141 12.05 -25.55 8.86
N PRO A 142 11.89 -26.64 8.09
CA PRO A 142 10.64 -27.39 8.05
C PRO A 142 10.23 -27.97 9.41
N ASP A 143 11.18 -28.28 10.29
CA ASP A 143 10.91 -28.95 11.58
C ASP A 143 10.51 -27.95 12.68
N LYS A 144 10.85 -26.67 12.50
CA LYS A 144 10.67 -25.63 13.53
C LYS A 144 9.72 -24.52 13.13
N TYR A 145 9.43 -24.39 11.84
CA TYR A 145 8.58 -23.33 11.31
C TYR A 145 7.16 -23.43 11.85
N LYS A 146 6.64 -22.31 12.38
CA LYS A 146 5.24 -22.21 12.82
C LYS A 146 4.52 -21.18 11.97
N SER A 147 3.51 -21.62 11.23
CA SER A 147 2.61 -20.71 10.51
C SER A 147 1.90 -19.78 11.49
N ALA A 148 1.77 -18.51 11.12
CA ALA A 148 0.94 -17.55 11.85
C ALA A 148 -0.56 -17.85 11.72
N TYR A 149 -0.97 -18.54 10.66
CA TYR A 149 -2.35 -18.95 10.40
C TYR A 149 -2.53 -20.44 10.67
N SER A 150 -3.60 -20.78 11.38
CA SER A 150 -3.94 -22.16 11.73
C SER A 150 -4.60 -22.90 10.57
N ALA A 151 -4.82 -24.20 10.74
CA ALA A 151 -5.50 -25.02 9.73
C ALA A 151 -6.98 -24.62 9.54
N GLU A 152 -7.57 -23.90 10.50
CA GLU A 152 -8.94 -23.38 10.43
C GLU A 152 -9.06 -22.15 9.51
N ALA A 153 -7.97 -21.41 9.29
CA ALA A 153 -7.93 -20.20 8.46
C ALA A 153 -7.98 -20.52 6.96
N THR A 154 -9.09 -21.08 6.52
CA THR A 154 -9.35 -21.49 5.13
C THR A 154 -10.24 -20.48 4.41
N TRP A 155 -10.26 -20.55 3.08
CA TRP A 155 -11.19 -19.77 2.26
C TRP A 155 -12.65 -20.05 2.65
N GLU A 156 -13.02 -21.31 2.81
CA GLU A 156 -14.39 -21.75 3.10
C GLU A 156 -14.86 -21.22 4.46
N ALA A 157 -13.99 -21.27 5.47
CA ALA A 157 -14.30 -20.80 6.82
C ALA A 157 -14.32 -19.27 6.93
N SER A 158 -13.42 -18.59 6.21
CA SER A 158 -13.15 -17.16 6.43
C SER A 158 -13.80 -16.24 5.40
N CYS A 159 -13.75 -16.63 4.11
CA CYS A 159 -13.99 -15.75 2.97
C CYS A 159 -15.25 -16.09 2.19
N ALA A 160 -15.71 -17.35 2.17
CA ALA A 160 -16.81 -17.77 1.28
C ALA A 160 -18.13 -16.99 1.50
N LYS A 161 -18.38 -16.52 2.73
CA LYS A 161 -19.56 -15.70 3.07
C LYS A 161 -19.39 -14.22 2.71
N ASP A 162 -18.18 -13.71 2.79
CA ASP A 162 -17.82 -12.34 2.45
C ASP A 162 -16.46 -12.30 1.74
N PRO A 163 -16.44 -12.58 0.43
CA PRO A 163 -15.20 -12.61 -0.34
C PRO A 163 -14.49 -11.24 -0.39
N GLU A 164 -15.25 -10.14 -0.31
CA GLU A 164 -14.71 -8.77 -0.35
C GLU A 164 -13.84 -8.51 0.88
N ALA A 165 -14.20 -9.03 2.07
CA ALA A 165 -13.38 -8.89 3.28
C ALA A 165 -11.96 -9.46 3.11
N CYS A 166 -11.82 -10.66 2.53
CA CYS A 166 -10.51 -11.24 2.27
C CYS A 166 -9.76 -10.56 1.12
N ALA A 167 -10.48 -10.08 0.09
CA ALA A 167 -9.89 -9.27 -0.96
C ALA A 167 -9.29 -7.98 -0.39
N VAL A 168 -9.96 -7.33 0.56
CA VAL A 168 -9.45 -6.15 1.26
C VAL A 168 -8.18 -6.45 2.05
N VAL A 169 -8.13 -7.59 2.75
CA VAL A 169 -6.91 -8.01 3.46
C VAL A 169 -5.75 -8.17 2.48
N LEU A 170 -5.95 -8.89 1.37
CA LEU A 170 -4.92 -9.11 0.37
C LEU A 170 -4.43 -7.82 -0.29
N VAL A 171 -5.37 -7.00 -0.81
CA VAL A 171 -5.04 -5.72 -1.47
C VAL A 171 -4.32 -4.80 -0.50
N GLY A 172 -4.78 -4.74 0.76
CA GLY A 172 -4.20 -3.90 1.78
C GLY A 172 -2.83 -4.36 2.30
N MET A 173 -2.54 -5.68 2.28
CA MET A 173 -1.22 -6.22 2.66
C MET A 173 -0.21 -6.28 1.51
N ALA A 174 -0.65 -6.19 0.25
CA ALA A 174 0.23 -6.26 -0.91
C ALA A 174 1.40 -5.24 -0.88
N PRO A 175 1.24 -3.99 -0.40
CA PRO A 175 2.38 -3.09 -0.18
C PRO A 175 3.43 -3.65 0.79
N MET A 176 2.99 -4.31 1.88
CA MET A 176 3.87 -4.95 2.84
C MET A 176 4.60 -6.15 2.22
N LEU A 177 3.90 -6.97 1.42
CA LEU A 177 4.51 -8.08 0.68
C LEU A 177 5.59 -7.57 -0.27
N TYR A 178 5.28 -6.55 -1.07
CA TYR A 178 6.23 -5.93 -2.00
C TYR A 178 7.45 -5.36 -1.27
N ALA A 179 7.23 -4.58 -0.20
CA ALA A 179 8.30 -3.97 0.59
C ALA A 179 9.20 -5.02 1.24
N GLY A 180 8.60 -6.07 1.81
CA GLY A 180 9.32 -7.15 2.47
C GLY A 180 10.23 -7.90 1.49
N MET A 181 9.73 -8.19 0.28
CA MET A 181 10.54 -8.77 -0.80
C MET A 181 11.71 -7.87 -1.18
N GLN A 182 11.44 -6.58 -1.42
CA GLN A 182 12.48 -5.61 -1.79
C GLN A 182 13.53 -5.44 -0.69
N SER A 183 13.16 -5.71 0.56
CA SER A 183 14.09 -5.65 1.69
C SER A 183 15.14 -6.75 1.66
N LEU A 184 14.87 -7.89 1.01
CA LEU A 184 15.84 -8.97 0.83
C LEU A 184 17.02 -8.54 -0.05
N SER A 185 16.81 -7.61 -0.99
CA SER A 185 17.89 -7.03 -1.79
C SER A 185 18.95 -6.29 -0.94
N ASN A 186 18.59 -5.81 0.26
CA ASN A 186 19.51 -5.15 1.18
C ASN A 186 20.39 -6.13 1.99
N ALA A 187 20.28 -7.43 1.71
CA ALA A 187 21.18 -8.43 2.30
C ALA A 187 22.64 -8.23 1.87
N VAL A 188 22.85 -7.50 0.77
CA VAL A 188 24.16 -7.09 0.26
C VAL A 188 24.32 -5.57 0.36
N PHE A 189 25.52 -5.11 0.69
CA PHE A 189 25.90 -3.70 0.52
C PHE A 189 27.33 -3.59 -0.01
N SER A 190 27.55 -2.58 -0.85
CA SER A 190 28.87 -2.29 -1.41
C SER A 190 29.52 -1.14 -0.64
N LYS A 191 30.71 -1.38 -0.07
CA LYS A 191 31.59 -0.31 0.40
C LYS A 191 32.55 0.05 -0.72
N SER A 192 32.34 1.22 -1.32
CA SER A 192 33.25 1.80 -2.30
C SER A 192 34.33 2.63 -1.60
N GLY A 193 35.58 2.19 -1.67
CA GLY A 193 36.77 2.96 -1.30
C GLY A 193 37.46 3.55 -2.53
N TRP A 194 38.52 4.34 -2.31
CA TRP A 194 39.25 5.04 -3.40
C TRP A 194 39.86 4.10 -4.46
N TRP A 195 40.09 2.83 -4.14
CA TRP A 195 40.79 1.87 -5.02
C TRP A 195 40.04 0.54 -5.24
N SER A 196 38.92 0.30 -4.55
CA SER A 196 38.15 -0.94 -4.70
C SER A 196 36.73 -0.82 -4.14
N THR A 197 35.85 -1.67 -4.67
CA THR A 197 34.52 -1.90 -4.13
C THR A 197 34.51 -3.25 -3.45
N THR A 198 34.30 -3.27 -2.13
CA THR A 198 34.12 -4.51 -1.36
C THR A 198 32.64 -4.76 -1.19
N VAL A 199 32.20 -5.99 -1.51
CA VAL A 199 30.84 -6.45 -1.28
C VAL A 199 30.79 -7.13 0.08
N GLU A 200 29.95 -6.63 0.98
CA GLU A 200 29.69 -7.23 2.28
C GLU A 200 28.24 -7.69 2.36
N TYR A 201 28.02 -8.79 3.08
CA TYR A 201 26.70 -9.39 3.28
C TYR A 201 26.30 -9.27 4.75
N LYS A 202 25.03 -8.94 4.99
CA LYS A 202 24.45 -8.91 6.33
C LYS A 202 24.28 -10.32 6.89
N ALA A 203 24.16 -10.44 8.21
CA ALA A 203 23.72 -11.70 8.80
C ALA A 203 22.26 -11.97 8.41
N ALA A 204 21.89 -13.25 8.28
CA ALA A 204 20.52 -13.61 7.91
C ALA A 204 19.48 -13.09 8.91
N GLY A 205 19.80 -13.11 10.21
CA GLY A 205 18.95 -12.57 11.27
C GLY A 205 18.69 -11.07 11.12
N ASP A 206 19.66 -10.29 10.66
CA ASP A 206 19.50 -8.83 10.47
C ASP A 206 18.53 -8.50 9.33
N VAL A 207 18.37 -9.43 8.38
CA VAL A 207 17.45 -9.26 7.23
C VAL A 207 16.07 -9.85 7.54
N LEU A 208 16.01 -11.05 8.13
CA LEU A 208 14.76 -11.80 8.29
C LEU A 208 13.98 -11.46 9.57
N ARG A 209 14.66 -11.07 10.65
CA ARG A 209 13.98 -10.73 11.92
C ARG A 209 13.01 -9.54 11.79
N PRO A 210 13.36 -8.43 11.12
CA PRO A 210 12.42 -7.31 10.92
C PRO A 210 11.19 -7.70 10.08
N LEU A 211 11.34 -8.73 9.24
CA LEU A 211 10.31 -9.30 8.38
C LEU A 211 9.36 -10.26 9.11
N GLY A 212 9.63 -10.55 10.39
CA GLY A 212 8.78 -11.37 11.26
C GLY A 212 9.26 -12.80 11.48
N TYR A 213 10.45 -13.17 10.99
CA TYR A 213 10.99 -14.51 11.16
C TYR A 213 11.84 -14.64 12.43
N GLU A 214 11.61 -15.71 13.18
CA GLU A 214 12.49 -16.13 14.26
C GLU A 214 13.68 -16.92 13.71
N GLU A 215 14.86 -16.76 14.31
CA GLU A 215 16.08 -17.43 13.85
C GLU A 215 15.94 -18.96 13.90
N SER A 216 15.24 -19.48 14.91
CA SER A 216 14.98 -20.92 15.04
C SER A 216 14.07 -21.49 13.96
N GLU A 217 13.21 -20.66 13.36
CA GLU A 217 12.30 -21.02 12.27
C GLU A 217 12.96 -20.91 10.89
N CYS A 218 14.17 -20.33 10.83
CA CYS A 218 14.95 -20.17 9.63
C CYS A 218 15.88 -21.37 9.40
N ARG A 219 16.14 -21.70 8.13
CA ARG A 219 17.11 -22.72 7.73
C ARG A 219 18.49 -22.39 8.30
N ALA A 220 19.14 -23.40 8.89
CA ALA A 220 20.46 -23.23 9.48
C ALA A 220 21.53 -22.90 8.42
N GLY A 221 22.52 -22.08 8.80
CA GLY A 221 23.67 -21.76 7.95
C GLY A 221 23.41 -20.74 6.84
N MET A 222 22.23 -20.11 6.80
CA MET A 222 21.97 -19.01 5.88
C MET A 222 22.79 -17.77 6.25
N ASN A 223 23.30 -17.09 5.23
CA ASN A 223 23.96 -15.79 5.35
C ASN A 223 23.34 -14.81 4.33
N GLY A 224 23.75 -13.54 4.34
CA GLY A 224 23.20 -12.55 3.42
C GLY A 224 23.44 -12.84 1.94
N SER A 225 24.49 -13.58 1.59
CA SER A 225 24.73 -14.02 0.21
C SER A 225 23.67 -15.03 -0.23
N TYR A 226 23.34 -16.00 0.62
CA TYR A 226 22.26 -16.95 0.36
C TYR A 226 20.92 -16.22 0.15
N ILE A 227 20.58 -15.29 1.06
CA ILE A 227 19.33 -14.51 0.95
C ILE A 227 19.29 -13.68 -0.33
N TYR A 228 20.42 -13.05 -0.69
CA TYR A 228 20.50 -12.24 -1.89
C TYR A 228 20.35 -13.06 -3.18
N GLU A 229 20.94 -14.26 -3.24
CA GLU A 229 20.74 -15.17 -4.38
C GLU A 229 19.31 -15.72 -4.42
N THR A 230 18.69 -16.02 -3.28
CA THR A 230 17.25 -16.35 -3.22
C THR A 230 16.39 -15.20 -3.76
N PHE A 231 16.70 -13.95 -3.39
CA PHE A 231 16.03 -12.76 -3.93
C PHE A 231 16.20 -12.63 -5.46
N LYS A 232 17.42 -12.81 -5.97
CA LYS A 232 17.70 -12.79 -7.42
C LYS A 232 17.00 -13.90 -8.20
N GLY A 233 16.75 -15.03 -7.55
CA GLY A 233 15.99 -16.14 -8.11
C GLY A 233 14.48 -15.90 -8.17
N LEU A 234 13.97 -14.82 -7.57
CA LEU A 234 12.56 -14.45 -7.65
C LEU A 234 12.24 -13.94 -9.05
N ASP A 235 11.05 -14.33 -9.52
CA ASP A 235 10.52 -13.92 -10.82
C ASP A 235 10.32 -12.39 -10.86
N ALA A 236 10.75 -11.72 -11.93
CA ALA A 236 10.50 -10.29 -12.11
C ALA A 236 8.99 -9.99 -12.12
N ASP A 237 8.19 -10.92 -12.64
CA ASP A 237 6.74 -10.82 -12.66
C ASP A 237 6.14 -10.84 -11.25
N LEU A 238 6.80 -11.47 -10.27
CA LEU A 238 6.35 -11.49 -8.88
C LEU A 238 6.27 -10.06 -8.30
N PHE A 239 7.28 -9.23 -8.58
CA PHE A 239 7.30 -7.83 -8.14
C PHE A 239 6.18 -7.03 -8.79
N HIS A 240 6.03 -7.18 -10.11
CA HIS A 240 5.01 -6.48 -10.88
C HIS A 240 3.60 -6.85 -10.42
N LYS A 241 3.31 -8.14 -10.32
CA LYS A 241 1.99 -8.67 -9.95
C LYS A 241 1.64 -8.36 -8.50
N THR A 242 2.62 -8.38 -7.58
CA THR A 242 2.40 -7.93 -6.19
C THR A 242 2.05 -6.45 -6.14
N TYR A 243 2.72 -5.61 -6.94
CA TYR A 243 2.42 -4.18 -7.03
C TYR A 243 1.02 -3.93 -7.59
N ASP A 244 0.63 -4.62 -8.66
CA ASP A 244 -0.69 -4.48 -9.29
C ASP A 244 -1.83 -4.90 -8.34
N LEU A 245 -1.64 -5.97 -7.56
CA LEU A 245 -2.61 -6.40 -6.56
C LEU A 245 -2.82 -5.40 -5.42
N ALA A 246 -1.87 -4.50 -5.17
CA ALA A 246 -2.05 -3.43 -4.19
C ALA A 246 -3.05 -2.36 -4.67
N GLY A 247 -3.40 -2.34 -5.96
CA GLY A 247 -4.36 -1.38 -6.51
C GLY A 247 -3.94 0.07 -6.26
N PHE A 248 -2.64 0.37 -6.38
CA PHE A 248 -2.11 1.71 -6.09
C PHE A 248 -2.88 2.80 -6.83
N ASP A 249 -3.17 2.63 -8.12
CA ASP A 249 -3.88 3.64 -8.92
C ASP A 249 -5.35 3.86 -8.50
N ILE A 250 -5.95 2.88 -7.81
CA ILE A 250 -7.35 2.93 -7.35
C ILE A 250 -7.45 3.49 -5.92
N PHE A 251 -6.55 3.06 -5.03
CA PHE A 251 -6.66 3.30 -3.58
C PHE A 251 -5.58 4.21 -2.99
N TYR A 252 -4.58 4.61 -3.78
CA TYR A 252 -3.41 5.35 -3.30
C TYR A 252 -3.01 6.48 -4.27
N GLY A 253 -3.04 7.72 -3.80
CA GLY A 253 -2.52 8.86 -4.55
C GLY A 253 -3.41 9.39 -5.68
N SER A 254 -4.53 8.75 -6.03
CA SER A 254 -5.60 9.37 -6.84
C SER A 254 -6.38 10.34 -5.97
N ASP A 255 -6.61 11.55 -6.47
CA ASP A 255 -7.11 12.72 -5.74
C ASP A 255 -8.23 12.38 -4.74
N ILE A 256 -8.00 12.69 -3.45
CA ILE A 256 -9.09 12.83 -2.46
C ILE A 256 -9.87 14.09 -2.86
N VAL A 257 -10.64 14.03 -3.94
CA VAL A 257 -11.80 14.89 -4.15
C VAL A 257 -12.91 14.33 -3.26
N GLN A 258 -12.74 14.50 -1.95
CA GLN A 258 -13.82 14.67 -0.99
C GLN A 258 -13.24 15.03 0.38
N LYS A 259 -13.18 16.35 0.60
CA LYS A 259 -13.50 17.01 1.86
C LYS A 259 -12.92 16.34 3.12
N LEU A 260 -11.68 16.73 3.46
CA LEU A 260 -11.39 16.91 4.89
C LEU A 260 -12.44 17.88 5.46
N PRO A 261 -13.05 17.59 6.62
CA PRO A 261 -13.88 18.58 7.27
C PRO A 261 -12.99 19.78 7.56
N VAL A 262 -13.37 20.94 7.01
CA VAL A 262 -12.88 22.23 7.47
C VAL A 262 -13.06 22.22 8.97
N LYS A 263 -11.95 22.19 9.73
CA LYS A 263 -11.98 22.63 11.12
C LYS A 263 -12.45 24.08 11.07
N GLN A 264 -13.74 24.30 11.29
CA GLN A 264 -14.22 25.62 11.67
C GLN A 264 -13.52 25.97 12.98
N PRO A 265 -12.94 27.17 13.12
CA PRO A 265 -12.36 27.58 14.38
C PRO A 265 -13.47 27.62 15.43
N VAL A 266 -13.16 26.99 16.57
CA VAL A 266 -13.93 27.04 17.81
C VAL A 266 -14.19 28.51 18.14
N VAL A 267 -15.46 28.92 18.11
CA VAL A 267 -15.89 30.12 18.79
C VAL A 267 -16.20 29.68 20.22
N GLU A 268 -15.32 30.05 21.15
CA GLU A 268 -15.59 29.97 22.58
C GLU A 268 -16.84 30.81 22.88
N GLU A 269 -17.91 30.12 23.22
CA GLU A 269 -19.12 30.72 23.74
C GLU A 269 -18.87 31.06 25.23
N ALA A 270 -18.36 32.27 25.48
CA ALA A 270 -18.34 32.86 26.80
C ALA A 270 -19.68 33.56 27.07
N LEU A 271 -20.34 33.09 28.11
CA LEU A 271 -21.69 33.43 28.55
C LEU A 271 -21.73 34.76 29.33
N VAL A 272 -22.78 35.55 29.04
CA VAL A 272 -23.48 36.56 29.87
C VAL A 272 -22.86 37.95 30.11
N ALA A 273 -23.52 38.96 29.55
CA ALA A 273 -24.08 40.09 30.31
C ALA A 273 -25.16 40.81 29.49
N GLU A 274 -26.41 40.65 29.92
CA GLU A 274 -27.53 41.50 29.50
C GLU A 274 -27.32 42.95 29.94
N THR A 275 -27.68 43.92 29.11
CA THR A 275 -28.44 45.10 29.54
C THR A 275 -29.09 45.78 28.35
N ALA A 276 -30.30 46.26 28.60
CA ALA A 276 -31.31 46.67 27.66
C ALA A 276 -31.05 48.03 26.98
N VAL A 277 -31.76 48.27 25.86
CA VAL A 277 -32.83 49.28 25.70
C VAL A 277 -33.07 49.51 24.19
N ASP A 278 -34.31 49.28 23.76
CA ASP A 278 -34.93 49.55 22.44
C ASP A 278 -35.46 51.02 22.37
N PRO A 279 -36.09 51.51 21.29
CA PRO A 279 -35.89 51.34 19.83
C PRO A 279 -35.98 52.70 19.05
N VAL A 280 -36.22 52.62 17.73
CA VAL A 280 -36.85 53.63 16.83
C VAL A 280 -35.89 54.51 15.99
N GLN A 281 -35.85 54.34 14.65
CA GLN A 281 -36.78 54.99 13.71
C GLN A 281 -36.43 54.68 12.24
N ALA A 282 -37.49 54.53 11.44
CA ALA A 282 -37.43 54.38 10.00
C ALA A 282 -37.23 55.74 9.29
N ALA A 283 -36.69 55.63 8.07
CA ALA A 283 -37.17 56.28 6.84
C ALA A 283 -36.26 57.32 6.13
N LYS A 284 -36.25 57.14 4.80
CA LYS A 284 -36.08 58.10 3.68
C LYS A 284 -34.69 58.41 3.13
N SER A 285 -34.44 57.78 1.97
CA SER A 285 -34.19 58.39 0.65
C SER A 285 -33.52 59.76 0.57
N ALA A 286 -32.39 59.86 -0.14
CA ALA A 286 -32.30 60.34 -1.52
C ALA A 286 -30.88 60.83 -1.91
N LYS A 287 -30.58 60.75 -3.23
CA LYS A 287 -29.69 61.64 -4.03
C LYS A 287 -28.17 61.42 -3.88
N THR A 288 -27.29 61.47 -4.90
CA THR A 288 -27.33 61.66 -6.37
C THR A 288 -25.92 61.37 -6.97
N ARG A 289 -25.83 61.10 -8.29
CA ARG A 289 -24.73 61.44 -9.27
C ARG A 289 -23.38 60.70 -9.11
N LYS A 290 -22.62 60.32 -10.16
CA LYS A 290 -22.65 60.39 -11.64
C LYS A 290 -21.57 59.39 -12.16
N PRO A 291 -21.59 58.94 -13.44
CA PRO A 291 -20.71 57.88 -13.97
C PRO A 291 -19.48 58.42 -14.74
N GLY A 292 -18.39 57.63 -14.78
CA GLY A 292 -17.15 57.97 -15.47
C GLY A 292 -16.55 56.78 -16.26
N GLN A 293 -16.77 56.83 -17.58
CA GLN A 293 -15.95 56.39 -18.72
C GLN A 293 -15.15 55.06 -18.68
N SER A 294 -15.56 54.19 -19.62
CA SER A 294 -14.81 53.06 -20.17
C SER A 294 -13.72 53.52 -21.15
N GLY A 295 -12.47 53.12 -20.90
CA GLY A 295 -11.33 53.29 -21.79
C GLY A 295 -10.98 51.99 -22.51
N ARG A 296 -11.08 52.00 -23.84
CA ARG A 296 -10.53 50.99 -24.77
C ARG A 296 -9.01 50.86 -24.59
N ARG A 297 -8.47 49.63 -24.60
CA ARG A 297 -7.06 49.38 -24.93
C ARG A 297 -6.93 48.50 -26.18
N ARG A 298 -6.04 48.97 -27.06
CA ARG A 298 -5.67 48.46 -28.37
C ARG A 298 -4.70 47.27 -28.28
N LYS A 299 -4.73 46.49 -29.37
CA LYS A 299 -3.70 45.57 -29.87
C LYS A 299 -2.32 46.23 -30.09
N ALA A 300 -1.28 45.42 -29.94
CA ALA A 300 0.05 45.44 -30.57
C ALA A 300 0.53 43.95 -30.53
N ALA A 301 0.96 43.20 -31.57
CA ALA A 301 2.05 43.40 -32.54
C ALA A 301 3.32 43.83 -31.80
N GLU A 302 4.28 42.95 -31.52
CA GLU A 302 5.18 42.20 -32.41
C GLU A 302 5.71 40.95 -31.68
#